data_AF-A0A496C010-F1
#
_entry.id   AF-A0A496C010-F1
#
_cell.length_a   1.000
_cell.length_b   1.000
_cell.length_c   1.000
_cell.angle_alpha   90.00
_cell.angle_beta   90.00
_cell.angle_gamma   90.00
#
_symmetry.space_group_name_H-M   'P 1'
#
loop_
_entity.id
_entity.type
_entity.pdbx_description
1 polymer ?
#
loop_
_entity_poly.entity_id
_entity_poly.type
_entity_poly.pdbx_seq_one_letter_code
_entity_poly.pdbx_strand_id
1 'polypeptide(L)'
;MERSLIKQVNKKNMAARLNTRHVKPVVFPNFFGVKRKTSLKWETLTGEKGAPVMADVISFDASAPQKTREVISKLSGDIPKTAVKRGMNESDYNEYKQLERDAQGDADQLALLNLGFKDQDFVYNSVRARFEWWCMQLMSRAGFHLSAKNNGGVVTAEFVGCGMPKKNQRKSTTDWSNATTANGLQDIEDTVVAASAEGVTIRYVVMHVADFSLLKKQKSTFDTLKAWVNSSSKILVTKNLINEYLAEQEIPVKIITVNPAVRIEDSAHRRKTINPWERKRVCFLEDLKVGDIQHGPIAAESSATLQKIALMVKQDWILVTKWSELEPFKEWTKAEANAIPVVNDPDAMFIMKVDGKDWNASEDTEGTDDIPATFLGETIEPEDQTIQDTENGE
;
A
#
# COMPACT_ATOMS: atom_id res chain seq x y z
N MET A 1 22.07 5.05 28.69
CA MET A 1 21.85 4.84 27.24
C MET A 1 22.97 5.54 26.49
N GLU A 2 23.70 4.78 25.70
CA GLU A 2 24.74 5.29 24.80
C GLU A 2 24.27 5.13 23.35
N ARG A 3 24.84 5.92 22.42
CA ARG A 3 24.35 6.03 21.04
C ARG A 3 24.35 4.71 20.27
N SER A 4 25.48 4.03 20.24
CA SER A 4 25.66 2.65 19.79
C SER A 4 27.10 2.28 20.11
N LEU A 5 27.33 1.05 20.54
CA LEU A 5 28.65 0.52 20.85
C LEU A 5 29.34 -0.06 19.59
N ILE A 6 28.64 -0.09 18.46
CA ILE A 6 29.14 -0.62 17.17
C ILE A 6 29.84 0.51 16.40
N LYS A 7 31.18 0.47 16.34
CA LYS A 7 32.03 1.55 15.77
C LYS A 7 31.70 1.92 14.31
N GLN A 8 31.30 0.95 13.51
CA GLN A 8 30.99 1.07 12.08
C GLN A 8 29.63 1.76 11.87
N VAL A 9 28.77 1.74 12.89
CA VAL A 9 27.43 2.32 12.84
C VAL A 9 27.46 3.74 13.38
N ASN A 10 27.59 4.67 12.45
CA ASN A 10 27.42 6.11 12.70
C ASN A 10 26.35 6.67 11.75
N LYS A 11 25.86 7.89 12.02
CA LYS A 11 24.78 8.51 11.26
C LYS A 11 25.03 8.56 9.75
N LYS A 12 26.27 8.85 9.31
CA LYS A 12 26.65 8.91 7.90
C LYS A 12 26.57 7.53 7.25
N ASN A 13 27.13 6.51 7.89
CA ASN A 13 27.11 5.14 7.37
C ASN A 13 25.70 4.55 7.39
N MET A 14 24.90 4.83 8.41
CA MET A 14 23.48 4.47 8.46
C MET A 14 22.72 5.06 7.27
N ALA A 15 22.88 6.35 6.98
CA ALA A 15 22.24 6.99 5.83
C ALA A 15 22.75 6.44 4.49
N ALA A 16 24.06 6.20 4.36
CA ALA A 16 24.63 5.58 3.17
C ALA A 16 24.07 4.18 2.93
N ARG A 17 23.92 3.37 3.99
CA ARG A 17 23.41 1.99 3.92
C ARG A 17 22.00 1.91 3.35
N LEU A 18 21.14 2.90 3.62
CA LEU A 18 19.77 2.97 3.10
C LEU A 18 19.70 3.29 1.59
N ASN A 19 20.80 3.68 0.97
CA ASN A 19 20.88 3.93 -0.48
C ASN A 19 21.57 2.78 -1.23
N THR A 20 21.62 1.58 -0.64
CA THR A 20 22.29 0.41 -1.21
C THR A 20 21.30 -0.70 -1.59
N ARG A 21 21.81 -1.75 -2.25
CA ARG A 21 21.06 -2.97 -2.59
C ARG A 21 20.40 -3.70 -1.41
N HIS A 22 20.72 -3.32 -0.17
CA HIS A 22 20.14 -3.92 1.03
C HIS A 22 18.72 -3.44 1.30
N VAL A 23 18.30 -2.33 0.67
CA VAL A 23 16.90 -1.97 0.56
C VAL A 23 16.23 -2.85 -0.48
N LYS A 24 15.25 -3.65 -0.04
CA LYS A 24 14.55 -4.59 -0.91
C LYS A 24 13.56 -3.85 -1.81
N PRO A 25 13.50 -4.21 -3.10
CA PRO A 25 12.50 -3.65 -4.00
C PRO A 25 11.09 -4.07 -3.56
N VAL A 26 10.15 -3.15 -3.75
CA VAL A 26 8.72 -3.26 -3.45
C VAL A 26 7.96 -2.63 -4.61
N VAL A 27 6.72 -3.03 -4.84
CA VAL A 27 5.94 -2.65 -6.03
C VAL A 27 5.17 -1.36 -5.80
N PHE A 28 4.72 -1.08 -4.57
CA PHE A 28 3.85 0.06 -4.26
C PHE A 28 4.36 1.45 -4.72
N PRO A 29 5.68 1.76 -4.78
CA PRO A 29 6.13 3.08 -5.24
C PRO A 29 5.77 3.40 -6.70
N ASN A 30 5.40 2.38 -7.50
CA ASN A 30 4.87 2.60 -8.84
C ASN A 30 3.45 3.15 -8.84
N PHE A 31 2.75 3.06 -7.70
CA PHE A 31 1.33 3.41 -7.56
C PHE A 31 1.05 4.50 -6.52
N PHE A 32 1.86 4.56 -5.45
CA PHE A 32 1.69 5.48 -4.35
C PHE A 32 2.90 6.41 -4.21
N GLY A 33 2.63 7.71 -4.25
CA GLY A 33 3.60 8.75 -3.94
C GLY A 33 3.79 8.93 -2.43
N VAL A 34 4.39 10.05 -2.02
CA VAL A 34 4.59 10.39 -0.61
C VAL A 34 4.05 11.80 -0.37
N LYS A 35 3.24 11.97 0.69
CA LYS A 35 2.63 13.25 1.05
C LYS A 35 2.80 13.52 2.54
N ARG A 36 3.51 14.60 2.88
CA ARG A 36 3.72 15.00 4.27
C ARG A 36 2.48 15.71 4.82
N LYS A 37 2.09 15.37 6.05
CA LYS A 37 1.07 16.03 6.86
C LYS A 37 1.72 16.68 8.09
N THR A 38 1.10 17.75 8.58
CA THR A 38 1.53 18.45 9.79
C THR A 38 0.96 17.83 11.07
N SER A 39 -0.21 17.20 10.97
CA SER A 39 -0.88 16.46 12.04
C SER A 39 -0.83 14.94 11.81
N LEU A 40 -1.35 14.17 12.77
CA LEU A 40 -1.56 12.72 12.66
C LEU A 40 -2.94 12.36 12.07
N LYS A 41 -3.52 13.25 11.26
CA LYS A 41 -4.76 13.00 10.53
C LYS A 41 -4.47 12.91 9.03
N TRP A 42 -5.02 11.88 8.39
CA TRP A 42 -5.02 11.78 6.94
C TRP A 42 -6.34 12.28 6.39
N GLU A 43 -6.33 12.73 5.14
CA GLU A 43 -7.54 13.15 4.45
C GLU A 43 -7.43 12.88 2.95
N THR A 44 -8.54 12.53 2.33
CA THR A 44 -8.68 12.52 0.88
C THR A 44 -9.98 13.17 0.47
N LEU A 45 -9.99 13.77 -0.71
CA LEU A 45 -11.18 14.39 -1.26
C LEU A 45 -11.92 13.32 -2.06
N THR A 46 -13.20 13.16 -1.76
CA THR A 46 -14.14 12.38 -2.57
C THR A 46 -15.16 13.33 -3.15
N GLY A 47 -15.73 13.03 -4.30
CA GLY A 47 -16.69 13.95 -4.90
C GLY A 47 -16.96 13.66 -6.35
N GLU A 48 -18.04 14.26 -6.85
CA GLU A 48 -18.45 14.18 -8.25
C GLU A 48 -17.41 14.84 -9.15
N LYS A 49 -16.36 14.09 -9.51
CA LYS A 49 -15.56 14.38 -10.68
C LYS A 49 -16.11 13.55 -11.82
N GLY A 50 -16.51 14.22 -12.88
CA GLY A 50 -17.03 13.58 -14.07
C GLY A 50 -16.95 14.51 -15.26
N ALA A 51 -17.70 14.17 -16.31
CA ALA A 51 -17.83 15.02 -17.48
C ALA A 51 -18.35 16.43 -17.08
N PRO A 52 -17.91 17.50 -17.77
CA PRO A 52 -18.35 18.85 -17.46
C PRO A 52 -19.87 18.98 -17.59
N VAL A 53 -20.49 19.68 -16.63
CA VAL A 53 -21.93 20.01 -16.69
C VAL A 53 -22.18 20.89 -17.91
N MET A 54 -23.03 20.42 -18.83
CA MET A 54 -23.38 21.16 -20.04
C MET A 54 -24.16 22.44 -19.70
N ALA A 55 -23.87 23.51 -20.44
CA ALA A 55 -24.65 24.74 -20.40
C ALA A 55 -26.01 24.55 -21.10
N ASP A 56 -27.05 25.20 -20.59
CA ASP A 56 -28.36 25.21 -21.25
C ASP A 56 -28.40 26.30 -22.33
N VAL A 57 -29.03 25.99 -23.46
CA VAL A 57 -29.34 26.99 -24.50
C VAL A 57 -30.59 27.75 -24.07
N ILE A 58 -30.45 29.06 -23.83
CA ILE A 58 -31.54 29.93 -23.35
C ILE A 58 -31.86 31.04 -24.36
N SER A 59 -33.10 31.53 -24.33
CA SER A 59 -33.52 32.67 -25.15
C SER A 59 -32.79 33.96 -24.73
N PHE A 60 -32.62 34.90 -25.66
CA PHE A 60 -31.91 36.16 -25.43
C PHE A 60 -32.43 36.95 -24.21
N ASP A 61 -33.71 36.83 -23.88
CA ASP A 61 -34.37 37.57 -22.79
C ASP A 61 -34.55 36.75 -21.49
N ALA A 62 -33.99 35.54 -21.39
CA ALA A 62 -34.11 34.69 -20.20
C ALA A 62 -32.84 34.75 -19.33
N SER A 63 -33.01 34.62 -18.01
CA SER A 63 -31.86 34.43 -17.11
C SER A 63 -31.31 33.01 -17.24
N ALA A 64 -29.99 32.87 -17.21
CA ALA A 64 -29.35 31.56 -17.20
C ALA A 64 -29.78 30.75 -15.96
N PRO A 65 -30.18 29.48 -16.13
CA PRO A 65 -30.49 28.60 -15.01
C PRO A 65 -29.23 28.30 -14.19
N GLN A 66 -29.37 28.36 -12.88
CA GLN A 66 -28.27 28.11 -11.95
C GLN A 66 -27.99 26.60 -11.86
N LYS A 67 -26.76 26.19 -12.17
CA LYS A 67 -26.26 24.84 -11.90
C LYS A 67 -25.68 24.75 -10.48
N THR A 68 -25.80 23.58 -9.86
CA THR A 68 -25.25 23.31 -8.53
C THR A 68 -23.73 23.20 -8.58
N ARG A 69 -23.05 23.47 -7.47
CA ARG A 69 -21.63 23.19 -7.32
C ARG A 69 -21.44 21.70 -7.07
N GLU A 70 -20.33 21.14 -7.54
CA GLU A 70 -19.91 19.78 -7.19
C GLU A 70 -19.81 19.63 -5.68
N VAL A 71 -20.39 18.54 -5.14
CA VAL A 71 -20.26 18.20 -3.73
C VAL A 71 -18.89 17.54 -3.54
N ILE A 72 -17.95 18.29 -2.96
CA ILE A 72 -16.67 17.75 -2.52
C ILE A 72 -16.85 17.28 -1.07
N SER A 73 -16.87 15.96 -0.90
CA SER A 73 -16.82 15.29 0.38
C SER A 73 -15.37 15.06 0.80
N LYS A 74 -15.14 14.85 2.09
CA LYS A 74 -13.83 14.62 2.66
C LYS A 74 -13.87 13.34 3.49
N LEU A 75 -13.07 12.36 3.11
CA LEU A 75 -12.80 11.19 3.95
C LEU A 75 -11.58 11.49 4.81
N SER A 76 -11.62 11.11 6.08
CA SER A 76 -10.50 11.39 6.99
C SER A 76 -10.40 10.36 8.10
N GLY A 77 -9.21 10.21 8.64
CA GLY A 77 -9.01 9.34 9.79
C GLY A 77 -7.66 9.56 10.46
N ASP A 78 -7.38 8.71 11.44
CA ASP A 78 -6.12 8.75 12.18
C ASP A 78 -4.99 8.04 11.44
N ILE A 79 -3.80 8.65 11.47
CA ILE A 79 -2.58 8.05 10.96
C ILE A 79 -2.04 7.10 12.04
N PRO A 80 -2.04 5.77 11.78
CA PRO A 80 -1.52 4.81 12.71
C PRO A 80 0.01 4.84 12.74
N LYS A 81 0.56 4.31 13.83
CA LYS A 81 1.99 4.07 13.96
C LYS A 81 2.34 2.65 13.51
N THR A 82 3.26 2.54 12.57
CA THR A 82 3.92 1.28 12.22
C THR A 82 5.32 1.28 12.81
N ALA A 83 5.65 0.26 13.62
CA ALA A 83 6.98 0.14 14.20
C ALA A 83 7.42 -1.31 14.34
N VAL A 84 8.74 -1.51 14.27
CA VAL A 84 9.40 -2.80 14.49
C VAL A 84 10.74 -2.55 15.13
N LYS A 85 11.13 -3.39 16.09
CA LYS A 85 12.43 -3.33 16.75
C LYS A 85 13.10 -4.70 16.78
N ARG A 86 14.42 -4.70 16.71
CA ARG A 86 15.26 -5.87 16.88
C ARG A 86 16.44 -5.51 17.79
N GLY A 87 16.79 -6.43 18.67
CA GLY A 87 17.88 -6.24 19.62
C GLY A 87 18.95 -7.29 19.37
N MET A 88 20.20 -6.85 19.38
CA MET A 88 21.37 -7.70 19.44
C MET A 88 21.73 -7.89 20.92
N ASN A 89 21.72 -9.13 21.39
CA ASN A 89 21.96 -9.45 22.80
C ASN A 89 23.47 -9.54 23.09
N GLU A 90 23.83 -9.82 24.35
CA GLU A 90 25.24 -9.94 24.76
C GLU A 90 26.01 -11.03 24.00
N SER A 91 25.39 -12.19 23.73
CA SER A 91 25.99 -13.27 22.95
C SER A 91 26.27 -12.83 21.51
N ASP A 92 25.29 -12.22 20.85
CA ASP A 92 25.42 -11.70 19.48
C ASP A 92 26.47 -10.58 19.41
N TYR A 93 26.56 -9.75 20.45
CA TYR A 93 27.57 -8.70 20.56
C TYR A 93 28.97 -9.27 20.73
N ASN A 94 29.14 -10.33 21.53
CA ASN A 94 30.42 -11.01 21.67
C ASN A 94 30.87 -11.65 20.36
N GLU A 95 29.96 -12.25 19.58
CA GLU A 95 30.25 -12.74 18.22
C GLU A 95 30.69 -11.58 17.30
N TYR A 96 30.00 -10.45 17.36
CA TYR A 96 30.40 -9.25 16.64
C TYR A 96 31.82 -8.78 17.01
N LYS A 97 32.19 -8.77 18.29
CA LYS A 97 33.54 -8.37 18.74
C LYS A 97 34.63 -9.37 18.33
N GLN A 98 34.31 -10.67 18.29
CA GLN A 98 35.23 -11.68 17.76
C GLN A 98 35.49 -11.45 16.28
N LEU A 99 34.44 -11.27 15.48
CA LEU A 99 34.56 -10.94 14.06
C LEU A 99 35.30 -9.63 13.82
N GLU A 100 35.08 -8.61 14.68
CA GLU A 100 35.81 -7.35 14.59
C GLU A 100 37.32 -7.53 14.78
N ARG A 101 37.73 -8.41 15.70
CA ARG A 101 39.14 -8.71 15.97
C ARG A 101 39.77 -9.55 14.87
N ASP A 102 39.02 -10.52 14.36
CA ASP A 102 39.55 -11.55 13.47
C ASP A 102 39.46 -11.13 11.98
N ALA A 103 38.69 -10.08 11.64
CA ALA A 103 38.53 -9.62 10.28
C ALA A 103 39.83 -9.10 9.66
N GLN A 104 40.30 -9.77 8.59
CA GLN A 104 41.49 -9.37 7.83
C GLN A 104 41.17 -9.21 6.34
N GLY A 105 41.57 -8.09 5.76
CA GLY A 105 41.28 -7.76 4.37
C GLY A 105 39.82 -7.35 4.11
N ASP A 106 39.52 -7.03 2.84
CA ASP A 106 38.27 -6.35 2.47
C ASP A 106 37.02 -7.24 2.62
N ALA A 107 37.15 -8.54 2.41
CA ALA A 107 36.02 -9.48 2.46
C ALA A 107 35.46 -9.63 3.89
N ASP A 108 36.33 -9.78 4.88
CA ASP A 108 35.95 -9.93 6.28
C ASP A 108 35.41 -8.61 6.86
N GLN A 109 36.01 -7.48 6.46
CA GLN A 109 35.50 -6.16 6.82
C GLN A 109 34.08 -5.92 6.29
N LEU A 110 33.78 -6.39 5.08
CA LEU A 110 32.43 -6.32 4.53
C LEU A 110 31.45 -7.23 5.28
N ALA A 111 31.89 -8.42 5.72
CA ALA A 111 31.07 -9.31 6.54
C ALA A 111 30.73 -8.68 7.90
N LEU A 112 31.72 -8.10 8.57
CA LEU A 112 31.55 -7.35 9.82
C LEU A 112 30.58 -6.17 9.65
N LEU A 113 30.73 -5.41 8.57
CA LEU A 113 29.84 -4.30 8.22
C LEU A 113 28.39 -4.80 8.04
N ASN A 114 28.22 -5.89 7.29
CA ASN A 114 26.90 -6.48 7.07
C ASN A 114 26.26 -6.98 8.37
N LEU A 115 27.05 -7.53 9.29
CA LEU A 115 26.54 -7.94 10.60
C LEU A 115 26.06 -6.73 11.43
N GLY A 116 26.88 -5.68 11.51
CA GLY A 116 26.53 -4.47 12.25
C GLY A 116 25.28 -3.74 11.72
N PHE A 117 25.04 -3.80 10.40
CA PHE A 117 23.87 -3.19 9.75
C PHE A 117 22.69 -4.13 9.53
N LYS A 118 22.82 -5.43 9.83
CA LYS A 118 21.78 -6.46 9.58
C LYS A 118 20.44 -6.10 10.20
N ASP A 119 20.45 -5.57 11.42
CA ASP A 119 19.23 -5.19 12.11
C ASP A 119 18.60 -3.92 11.52
N GLN A 120 19.42 -2.95 11.09
CA GLN A 120 18.94 -1.75 10.37
C GLN A 120 18.25 -2.16 9.06
N ASP A 121 18.92 -3.00 8.26
CA ASP A 121 18.38 -3.51 7.00
C ASP A 121 17.06 -4.24 7.25
N PHE A 122 16.97 -5.03 8.33
CA PHE A 122 15.76 -5.75 8.69
C PHE A 122 14.61 -4.80 9.04
N VAL A 123 14.81 -3.85 9.97
CA VAL A 123 13.72 -3.01 10.47
C VAL A 123 13.19 -2.07 9.38
N TYR A 124 14.06 -1.47 8.57
CA TYR A 124 13.65 -0.56 7.49
C TYR A 124 12.84 -1.31 6.42
N ASN A 125 13.32 -2.47 5.98
CA ASN A 125 12.60 -3.30 5.01
C ASN A 125 11.27 -3.83 5.56
N SER A 126 11.20 -4.11 6.87
CA SER A 126 9.98 -4.60 7.51
C SER A 126 8.86 -3.56 7.51
N VAL A 127 9.19 -2.29 7.78
CA VAL A 127 8.23 -1.19 7.66
C VAL A 127 7.78 -1.03 6.21
N ARG A 128 8.70 -1.03 5.23
CA ARG A 128 8.35 -0.99 3.80
C ARG A 128 7.47 -2.15 3.36
N ALA A 129 7.70 -3.36 3.89
CA ALA A 129 6.88 -4.52 3.59
C ALA A 129 5.44 -4.38 4.12
N ARG A 130 5.21 -3.66 5.22
CA ARG A 130 3.86 -3.32 5.68
C ARG A 130 3.15 -2.38 4.71
N PHE A 131 3.84 -1.36 4.20
CA PHE A 131 3.27 -0.45 3.18
C PHE A 131 2.99 -1.16 1.86
N GLU A 132 3.87 -2.07 1.43
CA GLU A 132 3.60 -2.97 0.31
C GLU A 132 2.31 -3.77 0.55
N TRP A 133 2.14 -4.33 1.75
CA TRP A 133 0.94 -5.09 2.09
C TRP A 133 -0.33 -4.23 2.01
N TRP A 134 -0.33 -3.05 2.64
CA TRP A 134 -1.51 -2.17 2.61
C TRP A 134 -1.84 -1.69 1.19
N CYS A 135 -0.87 -1.22 0.43
CA CYS A 135 -1.12 -0.69 -0.92
C CYS A 135 -1.72 -1.75 -1.85
N MET A 136 -1.21 -2.98 -1.78
CA MET A 136 -1.72 -4.08 -2.59
C MET A 136 -3.11 -4.54 -2.12
N GLN A 137 -3.42 -4.47 -0.82
CA GLN A 137 -4.78 -4.72 -0.33
C GLN A 137 -5.76 -3.62 -0.78
N LEU A 138 -5.38 -2.35 -0.69
CA LEU A 138 -6.20 -1.23 -1.20
C LEU A 138 -6.52 -1.41 -2.69
N MET A 139 -5.53 -1.75 -3.51
CA MET A 139 -5.76 -1.92 -4.95
C MET A 139 -6.51 -3.21 -5.32
N SER A 140 -6.42 -4.27 -4.51
CA SER A 140 -7.08 -5.55 -4.84
C SER A 140 -8.44 -5.74 -4.17
N ARG A 141 -8.70 -5.08 -3.04
CA ARG A 141 -9.92 -5.24 -2.23
C ARG A 141 -10.64 -3.92 -1.94
N ALA A 142 -10.11 -2.78 -2.38
CA ALA A 142 -10.62 -1.44 -2.05
C ALA A 142 -10.68 -1.17 -0.54
N GLY A 143 -9.75 -1.76 0.20
CA GLY A 143 -9.64 -1.63 1.65
C GLY A 143 -8.73 -2.71 2.24
N PHE A 144 -8.68 -2.80 3.56
CA PHE A 144 -7.92 -3.81 4.27
C PHE A 144 -8.55 -4.17 5.61
N HIS A 145 -8.13 -5.29 6.17
CA HIS A 145 -8.53 -5.71 7.51
C HIS A 145 -7.33 -6.23 8.29
N LEU A 146 -7.04 -5.62 9.43
CA LEU A 146 -5.97 -6.05 10.33
C LEU A 146 -6.55 -7.01 11.36
N SER A 147 -5.96 -8.21 11.43
CA SER A 147 -6.35 -9.27 12.36
C SER A 147 -5.13 -9.79 13.09
N ALA A 148 -5.33 -10.52 14.20
CA ALA A 148 -4.24 -11.17 14.92
C ALA A 148 -3.41 -12.14 14.04
N LYS A 149 -3.96 -12.59 12.91
CA LYS A 149 -3.26 -13.45 11.94
C LYS A 149 -2.28 -12.69 11.05
N ASN A 150 -2.47 -11.39 10.86
CA ASN A 150 -1.68 -10.57 9.93
C ASN A 150 -1.03 -9.35 10.58
N ASN A 151 -1.35 -9.06 11.84
CA ASN A 151 -0.78 -7.99 12.63
C ASN A 151 -0.71 -8.37 14.11
N GLY A 152 0.48 -8.30 14.70
CA GLY A 152 0.70 -8.55 16.14
C GLY A 152 0.43 -7.33 17.04
N GLY A 153 -0.16 -6.27 16.49
CA GLY A 153 -0.53 -5.04 17.21
C GLY A 153 -2.03 -4.79 17.10
N VAL A 154 -2.41 -3.63 16.56
CA VAL A 154 -3.82 -3.25 16.36
C VAL A 154 -4.58 -4.26 15.51
N VAL A 155 -5.78 -4.61 15.96
CA VAL A 155 -6.78 -5.37 15.20
C VAL A 155 -7.94 -4.42 14.89
N THR A 156 -8.33 -4.35 13.63
CA THR A 156 -9.51 -3.58 13.21
C THR A 156 -10.74 -4.43 13.46
N ALA A 157 -11.77 -3.88 14.10
CA ALA A 157 -13.03 -4.60 14.31
C ALA A 157 -13.68 -5.01 12.98
N GLU A 158 -13.63 -4.10 12.00
CA GLU A 158 -14.26 -4.27 10.70
C GLU A 158 -13.27 -4.05 9.55
N PHE A 159 -13.77 -4.12 8.32
CA PHE A 159 -12.99 -3.87 7.11
C PHE A 159 -12.86 -2.37 6.89
N VAL A 160 -11.63 -1.88 6.82
CA VAL A 160 -11.33 -0.48 6.57
C VAL A 160 -11.33 -0.26 5.06
N GLY A 161 -12.42 0.32 4.54
CA GLY A 161 -12.57 0.72 3.15
C GLY A 161 -11.61 1.84 2.76
N CYS A 162 -11.57 2.15 1.47
CA CYS A 162 -10.82 3.29 0.94
C CYS A 162 -11.71 4.38 0.35
N GLY A 163 -13.03 4.23 0.48
CA GLY A 163 -14.03 5.11 -0.11
C GLY A 163 -14.47 4.72 -1.51
N MET A 164 -14.08 3.55 -2.03
CA MET A 164 -14.47 3.14 -3.39
C MET A 164 -15.98 2.87 -3.43
N PRO A 165 -16.75 3.53 -4.32
CA PRO A 165 -18.19 3.35 -4.41
C PRO A 165 -18.59 1.89 -4.64
N LYS A 166 -19.66 1.44 -3.99
CA LYS A 166 -20.20 0.08 -4.18
C LYS A 166 -20.62 -0.18 -5.64
N LYS A 167 -21.05 0.85 -6.37
CA LYS A 167 -21.35 0.75 -7.81
C LYS A 167 -20.12 0.40 -8.68
N ASN A 168 -18.91 0.71 -8.19
CA ASN A 168 -17.65 0.41 -8.87
C ASN A 168 -17.14 -1.01 -8.56
N GLN A 169 -17.82 -1.75 -7.68
CA GLN A 169 -17.58 -3.17 -7.46
C GLN A 169 -18.14 -3.97 -8.65
N ARG A 170 -17.23 -4.58 -9.42
CA ARG A 170 -17.58 -5.38 -10.59
C ARG A 170 -17.35 -6.87 -10.31
N LYS A 171 -17.99 -7.72 -11.10
CA LYS A 171 -17.71 -9.16 -11.13
C LYS A 171 -17.78 -9.67 -12.57
N SER A 172 -16.94 -10.64 -12.91
CA SER A 172 -17.08 -11.39 -14.16
C SER A 172 -18.35 -12.23 -14.13
N THR A 173 -18.92 -12.55 -15.30
CA THR A 173 -20.06 -13.49 -15.35
C THR A 173 -19.62 -14.93 -15.05
N THR A 174 -18.42 -15.29 -15.47
CA THR A 174 -17.85 -16.65 -15.33
C THR A 174 -16.50 -16.58 -14.60
N ASP A 175 -16.16 -17.59 -13.80
CA ASP A 175 -14.83 -17.72 -13.22
C ASP A 175 -13.77 -17.80 -14.33
N TRP A 176 -12.80 -16.88 -14.33
CA TRP A 176 -11.72 -16.82 -15.31
C TRP A 176 -10.88 -18.10 -15.40
N SER A 177 -10.92 -18.96 -14.38
CA SER A 177 -10.28 -20.27 -14.41
C SER A 177 -10.95 -21.27 -15.36
N ASN A 178 -12.21 -21.04 -15.75
CA ASN A 178 -12.87 -21.82 -16.80
C ASN A 178 -12.48 -21.30 -18.18
N ALA A 179 -11.38 -21.83 -18.72
CA ALA A 179 -10.83 -21.42 -20.02
C ALA A 179 -11.79 -21.57 -21.20
N THR A 180 -12.82 -22.42 -21.11
CA THR A 180 -13.77 -22.66 -22.20
C THR A 180 -14.84 -21.59 -22.29
N THR A 181 -15.35 -21.13 -21.15
CA THR A 181 -16.53 -20.24 -21.10
C THR A 181 -16.22 -18.82 -20.62
N ALA A 182 -15.08 -18.59 -19.96
CA ALA A 182 -14.72 -17.24 -19.53
C ALA A 182 -14.32 -16.35 -20.70
N ASN A 183 -14.70 -15.07 -20.62
CA ASN A 183 -14.37 -14.05 -21.61
C ASN A 183 -13.79 -12.81 -20.91
N GLY A 184 -12.55 -12.93 -20.45
CA GLY A 184 -11.90 -11.90 -19.66
C GLY A 184 -11.55 -10.62 -20.42
N LEU A 185 -11.37 -10.68 -21.75
CA LEU A 185 -11.22 -9.45 -22.56
C LEU A 185 -12.54 -8.68 -22.59
N GLN A 186 -13.68 -9.37 -22.77
CA GLN A 186 -14.99 -8.73 -22.68
C GLN A 186 -15.28 -8.21 -21.28
N ASP A 187 -14.98 -8.97 -20.22
CA ASP A 187 -15.17 -8.49 -18.84
C ASP A 187 -14.37 -7.19 -18.56
N ILE A 188 -13.18 -7.05 -19.16
CA ILE A 188 -12.36 -5.83 -19.10
C ILE A 188 -13.05 -4.70 -19.87
N GLU A 189 -13.47 -4.94 -21.11
CA GLU A 189 -14.13 -3.96 -21.98
C GLU A 189 -15.44 -3.45 -21.35
N ASP A 190 -16.30 -4.35 -20.87
CA ASP A 190 -17.55 -4.00 -20.20
C ASP A 190 -17.33 -3.14 -18.95
N THR A 191 -16.23 -3.36 -18.24
CA THR A 191 -15.87 -2.55 -17.07
C THR A 191 -15.35 -1.17 -17.50
N VAL A 192 -14.56 -1.10 -18.57
CA VAL A 192 -14.07 0.16 -19.14
C VAL A 192 -15.23 1.01 -19.67
N VAL A 193 -16.19 0.40 -20.38
CA VAL A 193 -17.41 1.07 -20.86
C VAL A 193 -18.28 1.55 -19.69
N ALA A 194 -18.45 0.72 -18.66
CA ALA A 194 -19.19 1.12 -17.46
C ALA A 194 -18.54 2.32 -16.75
N ALA A 195 -17.21 2.33 -16.62
CA ALA A 195 -16.49 3.47 -16.05
C ALA A 195 -16.63 4.72 -16.93
N SER A 196 -16.54 4.58 -18.25
CA SER A 196 -16.72 5.69 -19.19
C SER A 196 -18.12 6.30 -19.14
N ALA A 197 -19.16 5.49 -18.89
CA ALA A 197 -20.53 5.98 -18.70
C ALA A 197 -20.68 6.88 -17.46
N GLU A 198 -19.80 6.69 -16.46
CA GLU A 198 -19.71 7.52 -15.26
C GLU A 198 -18.72 8.70 -15.43
N GLY A 199 -18.17 8.91 -16.63
CA GLY A 199 -17.20 9.97 -16.91
C GLY A 199 -15.75 9.64 -16.51
N VAL A 200 -15.47 8.39 -16.13
CA VAL A 200 -14.14 7.92 -15.70
C VAL A 200 -13.41 7.27 -16.89
N THR A 201 -12.22 7.79 -17.23
CA THR A 201 -11.42 7.28 -18.36
C THR A 201 -10.32 6.34 -17.86
N ILE A 202 -10.65 5.05 -17.80
CA ILE A 202 -9.68 4.00 -17.44
C ILE A 202 -8.55 3.94 -18.48
N ARG A 203 -7.30 3.91 -18.00
CA ARG A 203 -6.10 3.74 -18.85
C ARG A 203 -5.28 2.52 -18.46
N TYR A 204 -5.41 2.02 -17.23
CA TYR A 204 -4.59 0.94 -16.70
C TYR A 204 -5.44 -0.14 -16.04
N VAL A 205 -5.06 -1.40 -16.27
CA VAL A 205 -5.68 -2.58 -15.67
C VAL A 205 -4.61 -3.36 -14.92
N VAL A 206 -4.66 -3.35 -13.60
CA VAL A 206 -3.67 -3.98 -12.73
C VAL A 206 -4.21 -5.31 -12.21
N MET A 207 -3.44 -6.39 -12.37
CA MET A 207 -3.83 -7.71 -11.87
C MET A 207 -2.62 -8.56 -11.49
N HIS A 208 -2.85 -9.63 -10.72
CA HIS A 208 -1.80 -10.56 -10.38
C HIS A 208 -1.34 -11.40 -11.59
N VAL A 209 -0.05 -11.73 -11.68
CA VAL A 209 0.54 -12.51 -12.80
C VAL A 209 -0.18 -13.84 -13.08
N ALA A 210 -0.70 -14.49 -12.04
CA ALA A 210 -1.42 -15.75 -12.19
C ALA A 210 -2.86 -15.56 -12.67
N ASP A 211 -3.51 -14.43 -12.38
CA ASP A 211 -4.84 -14.11 -12.92
C ASP A 211 -4.72 -13.68 -14.39
N PHE A 212 -3.65 -12.93 -14.73
CA PHE A 212 -3.27 -12.69 -16.11
C PHE A 212 -2.99 -14.00 -16.87
N SER A 213 -2.38 -14.99 -16.22
CA SER A 213 -2.15 -16.31 -16.82
C SER A 213 -3.46 -17.07 -17.09
N LEU A 214 -4.54 -16.79 -16.36
CA LEU A 214 -5.87 -17.32 -16.65
C LEU A 214 -6.44 -16.66 -17.91
N LEU A 215 -6.42 -15.31 -17.97
CA LEU A 215 -6.85 -14.53 -19.14
C LEU A 215 -6.23 -15.06 -20.44
N LYS A 216 -4.90 -15.22 -20.46
CA LYS A 216 -4.17 -15.75 -21.62
C LYS A 216 -4.63 -17.12 -22.12
N LYS A 217 -5.14 -17.97 -21.22
CA LYS A 217 -5.50 -19.36 -21.52
C LYS A 217 -6.94 -19.51 -21.99
N GLN A 218 -7.75 -18.46 -21.89
CA GLN A 218 -9.14 -18.50 -22.30
C GLN A 218 -9.25 -18.66 -23.81
N LYS A 219 -10.18 -19.51 -24.24
CA LYS A 219 -10.48 -19.75 -25.65
C LYS A 219 -10.89 -18.45 -26.36
N SER A 220 -11.74 -17.65 -25.71
CA SER A 220 -12.15 -16.32 -26.16
C SER A 220 -10.96 -15.41 -26.45
N THR A 221 -10.04 -15.27 -25.48
CA THR A 221 -8.82 -14.45 -25.64
C THR A 221 -7.98 -14.92 -26.82
N PHE A 222 -7.79 -16.23 -26.97
CA PHE A 222 -7.03 -16.78 -28.09
C PHE A 222 -7.72 -16.52 -29.43
N ASP A 223 -9.01 -16.78 -29.54
CA ASP A 223 -9.78 -16.63 -30.77
C ASP A 223 -9.85 -15.15 -31.21
N THR A 224 -10.08 -14.23 -30.27
CA THR A 224 -10.07 -12.77 -30.52
C THR A 224 -8.73 -12.29 -31.05
N LEU A 225 -7.63 -12.63 -30.37
CA LEU A 225 -6.30 -12.19 -30.80
C LEU A 225 -5.91 -12.81 -32.14
N LYS A 226 -6.27 -14.07 -32.38
CA LYS A 226 -6.00 -14.76 -33.65
C LYS A 226 -6.72 -14.09 -34.81
N ALA A 227 -7.99 -13.72 -34.61
CA ALA A 227 -8.77 -12.98 -35.60
C ALA A 227 -8.16 -11.60 -35.87
N TRP A 228 -7.76 -10.88 -34.82
CA TRP A 228 -7.17 -9.55 -34.93
C TRP A 228 -5.84 -9.54 -35.71
N VAL A 229 -4.88 -10.42 -35.39
CA VAL A 229 -3.61 -10.48 -36.14
C VAL A 229 -3.71 -11.12 -37.53
N ASN A 230 -4.90 -11.58 -37.93
CA ASN A 230 -5.17 -12.26 -39.18
C ASN A 230 -4.15 -13.37 -39.54
N SER A 231 -3.75 -14.17 -38.54
CA SER A 231 -2.70 -15.19 -38.71
C SER A 231 -3.30 -16.59 -38.90
N SER A 232 -2.84 -17.28 -39.95
CA SER A 232 -3.14 -18.70 -40.18
C SER A 232 -2.29 -19.67 -39.35
N SER A 233 -1.22 -19.18 -38.69
CA SER A 233 -0.33 -19.97 -37.85
C SER A 233 -0.74 -20.00 -36.37
N LYS A 234 -0.08 -20.85 -35.57
CA LYS A 234 -0.23 -20.84 -34.10
C LYS A 234 0.28 -19.51 -33.55
N ILE A 235 -0.59 -18.70 -32.95
CA ILE A 235 -0.19 -17.46 -32.27
C ILE A 235 0.31 -17.77 -30.85
N LEU A 236 1.34 -17.06 -30.41
CA LEU A 236 1.78 -17.08 -29.01
C LEU A 236 1.14 -15.90 -28.27
N VAL A 237 0.18 -16.18 -27.40
CA VAL A 237 -0.43 -15.15 -26.56
C VAL A 237 0.59 -14.65 -25.53
N THR A 238 0.96 -13.38 -25.61
CA THR A 238 1.87 -12.71 -24.67
C THR A 238 1.21 -11.47 -24.06
N LYS A 239 1.83 -10.90 -23.02
CA LYS A 239 1.38 -9.61 -22.45
C LYS A 239 1.47 -8.47 -23.44
N ASN A 240 2.53 -8.44 -24.26
CA ASN A 240 2.69 -7.41 -25.26
C ASN A 240 1.59 -7.52 -26.32
N LEU A 241 1.32 -8.73 -26.82
CA LEU A 241 0.26 -8.95 -27.81
C LEU A 241 -1.13 -8.52 -27.30
N ILE A 242 -1.48 -8.86 -26.05
CA ILE A 242 -2.75 -8.43 -25.44
C ILE A 242 -2.77 -6.89 -25.30
N ASN A 243 -1.67 -6.27 -24.87
CA ASN A 243 -1.62 -4.83 -24.72
C ASN A 243 -1.63 -4.07 -26.05
N GLU A 244 -1.08 -4.65 -27.12
CA GLU A 244 -1.18 -4.09 -28.47
C GLU A 244 -2.64 -4.12 -28.96
N TYR A 245 -3.32 -5.27 -28.79
CA TYR A 245 -4.75 -5.37 -29.06
C TYR A 245 -5.58 -4.35 -28.26
N LEU A 246 -5.33 -4.26 -26.94
CA LEU A 246 -6.05 -3.33 -26.06
C LEU A 246 -5.75 -1.86 -26.35
N ALA A 247 -4.61 -1.54 -26.96
CA ALA A 247 -4.26 -0.18 -27.36
C ALA A 247 -5.01 0.28 -28.62
N GLU A 248 -5.52 -0.65 -29.42
CA GLU A 248 -6.31 -0.37 -30.64
C GLU A 248 -7.83 -0.35 -30.40
N GLN A 249 -8.29 -0.62 -29.17
CA GLN A 249 -9.71 -0.53 -28.83
C GLN A 249 -10.18 0.92 -28.77
N GLU A 250 -11.49 1.13 -28.85
CA GLU A 250 -12.11 2.47 -28.82
C GLU A 250 -11.73 3.27 -27.56
N ILE A 251 -11.58 2.57 -26.43
CA ILE A 251 -11.03 3.10 -25.19
C ILE A 251 -9.74 2.33 -24.85
N PRO A 252 -8.56 2.86 -25.22
CA PRO A 252 -7.30 2.16 -25.04
C PRO A 252 -6.94 1.95 -23.58
N VAL A 253 -6.59 0.71 -23.21
CA VAL A 253 -6.11 0.37 -21.86
C VAL A 253 -4.84 -0.47 -21.88
N LYS A 254 -4.05 -0.40 -20.81
CA LYS A 254 -2.81 -1.18 -20.65
C LYS A 254 -2.86 -2.07 -19.43
N ILE A 255 -2.65 -3.37 -19.63
CA ILE A 255 -2.51 -4.33 -18.54
C ILE A 255 -1.12 -4.23 -17.91
N ILE A 256 -1.11 -4.16 -16.58
CA ILE A 256 0.06 -4.23 -15.70
C ILE A 256 -0.09 -5.41 -14.77
N THR A 257 0.97 -6.22 -14.67
CA THR A 257 0.98 -7.43 -13.85
C THR A 257 1.82 -7.24 -12.62
N VAL A 258 1.30 -7.60 -11.44
CA VAL A 258 2.02 -7.56 -10.16
C VAL A 258 2.21 -8.97 -9.58
N ASN A 259 3.31 -9.19 -8.85
CA ASN A 259 3.57 -10.41 -8.10
C ASN A 259 4.40 -10.13 -6.83
N PRO A 260 3.89 -9.31 -5.91
CA PRO A 260 4.60 -8.95 -4.70
C PRO A 260 4.65 -10.12 -3.71
N ALA A 261 5.64 -10.11 -2.83
CA ALA A 261 5.75 -11.10 -1.76
C ALA A 261 6.24 -10.44 -0.47
N VAL A 262 5.53 -10.69 0.62
CA VAL A 262 5.89 -10.23 1.97
C VAL A 262 5.87 -11.41 2.94
N ARG A 263 6.44 -11.22 4.14
CA ARG A 263 6.43 -12.25 5.19
C ARG A 263 5.69 -11.72 6.40
N ILE A 264 4.82 -12.56 6.97
CA ILE A 264 4.23 -12.36 8.28
C ILE A 264 4.95 -13.29 9.25
N GLU A 265 5.25 -12.78 10.44
CA GLU A 265 5.76 -13.56 11.56
C GLU A 265 4.65 -13.66 12.61
N ASP A 266 4.35 -14.88 13.06
CA ASP A 266 3.37 -15.10 14.13
C ASP A 266 3.99 -14.93 15.53
N SER A 267 3.16 -15.02 16.57
CA SER A 267 3.61 -14.91 17.97
C SER A 267 4.59 -16.01 18.41
N ALA A 268 4.69 -17.10 17.65
CA ALA A 268 5.64 -18.19 17.86
C ALA A 268 6.91 -18.01 17.00
N HIS A 269 7.13 -16.82 16.42
CA HIS A 269 8.25 -16.49 15.55
C HIS A 269 8.34 -17.32 14.26
N ARG A 270 7.23 -17.94 13.84
CA ARG A 270 7.16 -18.69 12.59
C ARG A 270 6.83 -17.74 11.46
N ARG A 271 7.58 -17.83 10.37
CA ARG A 271 7.44 -16.95 9.21
C ARG A 271 6.67 -17.62 8.09
N LYS A 272 5.63 -16.94 7.59
CA LYS A 272 4.89 -17.34 6.40
C LYS A 272 5.06 -16.30 5.30
N THR A 273 5.49 -16.73 4.12
CA THR A 273 5.48 -15.88 2.93
C THR A 273 4.06 -15.82 2.38
N ILE A 274 3.58 -14.61 2.11
CA ILE A 274 2.26 -14.36 1.53
C ILE A 274 2.39 -13.39 0.36
N ASN A 275 1.45 -13.46 -0.57
CA ASN A 275 1.26 -12.42 -1.57
C ASN A 275 0.26 -11.40 -1.01
N PRO A 276 0.60 -10.11 -0.95
CA PRO A 276 -0.31 -9.09 -0.44
C PRO A 276 -1.41 -8.67 -1.44
N TRP A 277 -1.33 -9.07 -2.71
CA TRP A 277 -2.42 -8.88 -3.66
C TRP A 277 -3.44 -10.03 -3.51
N GLU A 278 -4.71 -9.68 -3.26
CA GLU A 278 -5.78 -10.68 -3.17
C GLU A 278 -6.03 -11.31 -4.56
N ARG A 279 -6.01 -12.63 -4.64
CA ARG A 279 -6.16 -13.34 -5.92
C ARG A 279 -7.56 -13.14 -6.48
N LYS A 280 -7.65 -13.28 -7.80
CA LYS A 280 -8.91 -13.12 -8.56
C LYS A 280 -9.52 -11.72 -8.40
N ARG A 281 -8.64 -10.72 -8.36
CA ARG A 281 -8.99 -9.29 -8.31
C ARG A 281 -8.25 -8.56 -9.43
N VAL A 282 -8.99 -7.73 -10.16
CA VAL A 282 -8.48 -6.87 -11.24
C VAL A 282 -8.87 -5.43 -10.91
N CYS A 283 -7.89 -4.55 -10.82
CA CYS A 283 -8.07 -3.14 -10.51
C CYS A 283 -7.98 -2.30 -11.78
N PHE A 284 -8.91 -1.36 -11.96
CA PHE A 284 -8.97 -0.47 -13.11
C PHE A 284 -8.74 0.95 -12.62
N LEU A 285 -7.86 1.67 -13.32
CA LEU A 285 -7.34 2.95 -12.90
C LEU A 285 -7.28 3.93 -14.07
N GLU A 286 -7.62 5.18 -13.81
CA GLU A 286 -7.33 6.29 -14.74
C GLU A 286 -5.82 6.58 -14.78
N ASP A 287 -5.15 6.61 -13.63
CA ASP A 287 -3.73 6.90 -13.54
C ASP A 287 -2.98 5.81 -12.75
N LEU A 288 -1.70 5.63 -13.05
CA LEU A 288 -0.83 4.80 -12.22
C LEU A 288 -0.63 5.42 -10.85
N LYS A 289 -0.65 6.75 -10.72
CA LYS A 289 -0.61 7.39 -9.42
C LYS A 289 -1.97 7.29 -8.71
N VAL A 290 -2.23 6.13 -8.11
CA VAL A 290 -3.46 5.80 -7.37
C VAL A 290 -3.62 6.66 -6.11
N GLY A 291 -2.52 6.96 -5.43
CA GLY A 291 -2.58 7.59 -4.13
C GLY A 291 -1.25 8.10 -3.61
N ASP A 292 -1.22 8.43 -2.33
CA ASP A 292 -0.02 8.84 -1.62
C ASP A 292 0.06 8.16 -0.25
N ILE A 293 1.29 7.85 0.18
CA ILE A 293 1.58 7.54 1.58
C ILE A 293 1.54 8.86 2.35
N GLN A 294 0.45 9.08 3.08
CA GLN A 294 0.31 10.24 3.93
C GLN A 294 1.02 9.99 5.26
N HIS A 295 1.97 10.87 5.60
CA HIS A 295 2.78 10.68 6.80
C HIS A 295 2.85 11.94 7.67
N GLY A 296 2.67 11.74 8.98
CA GLY A 296 2.73 12.80 9.98
C GLY A 296 4.11 12.95 10.63
N PRO A 297 4.24 13.85 11.63
CA PRO A 297 5.46 13.99 12.42
C PRO A 297 5.71 12.75 13.30
N ILE A 298 6.99 12.38 13.50
CA ILE A 298 7.40 11.37 14.48
C ILE A 298 8.04 12.11 15.67
N ALA A 299 7.45 12.00 16.86
CA ALA A 299 7.89 12.74 18.04
C ALA A 299 9.37 12.54 18.41
N ALA A 300 9.92 11.36 18.10
CA ALA A 300 11.33 11.06 18.33
C ALA A 300 12.27 11.99 17.53
N GLU A 301 11.84 12.48 16.36
CA GLU A 301 12.65 13.38 15.51
C GLU A 301 12.94 14.71 16.20
N SER A 302 11.98 15.24 16.97
CA SER A 302 12.08 16.54 17.64
C SER A 302 12.63 16.45 19.08
N SER A 303 12.93 15.26 19.59
CA SER A 303 13.41 15.09 20.95
C SER A 303 14.92 15.34 21.06
N ALA A 304 15.30 16.50 21.61
CA ALA A 304 16.70 16.84 21.88
C ALA A 304 17.40 15.81 22.79
N THR A 305 16.66 15.23 23.75
CA THR A 305 17.17 14.18 24.63
C THR A 305 17.51 12.92 23.86
N LEU A 306 16.60 12.44 23.00
CA LEU A 306 16.84 11.22 22.22
C LEU A 306 17.98 11.39 21.22
N GLN A 307 18.13 12.57 20.61
CA GLN A 307 19.24 12.87 19.70
C GLN A 307 20.63 12.83 20.38
N LYS A 308 20.69 13.00 21.71
CA LYS A 308 21.93 12.86 22.49
C LYS A 308 22.28 11.39 22.70
N ILE A 309 21.29 10.56 23.01
CA ILE A 309 21.49 9.17 23.48
C ILE A 309 21.26 8.09 22.42
N ALA A 310 20.77 8.44 21.23
CA ALA A 310 20.50 7.51 20.14
C ALA A 310 21.00 8.03 18.79
N LEU A 311 21.34 7.12 17.88
CA LEU A 311 21.58 7.43 16.48
C LEU A 311 20.26 7.39 15.71
N MET A 312 19.97 8.46 14.97
CA MET A 312 18.72 8.60 14.21
C MET A 312 19.01 8.97 12.76
N VAL A 313 18.44 8.20 11.84
CA VAL A 313 18.45 8.46 10.40
C VAL A 313 17.04 8.26 9.86
N LYS A 314 16.57 9.22 9.08
CA LYS A 314 15.30 9.14 8.39
C LYS A 314 15.53 9.00 6.89
N GLN A 315 14.80 8.09 6.28
CA GLN A 315 14.71 7.91 4.83
C GLN A 315 13.23 7.81 4.48
N ASP A 316 12.79 8.62 3.53
CA ASP A 316 11.38 8.79 3.18
C ASP A 316 10.56 9.21 4.42
N TRP A 317 9.55 8.43 4.81
CA TRP A 317 8.74 8.63 6.02
C TRP A 317 9.14 7.71 7.20
N ILE A 318 10.22 6.94 7.06
CA ILE A 318 10.65 5.92 8.03
C ILE A 318 11.86 6.43 8.81
N LEU A 319 11.70 6.53 10.13
CA LEU A 319 12.79 6.85 11.06
C LEU A 319 13.42 5.56 11.57
N VAL A 320 14.73 5.39 11.37
CA VAL A 320 15.54 4.35 11.98
C VAL A 320 16.31 4.93 13.17
N THR A 321 16.12 4.32 14.34
CA THR A 321 16.74 4.72 15.60
C THR A 321 17.55 3.55 16.15
N LYS A 322 18.80 3.80 16.56
CA LYS A 322 19.69 2.82 17.20
C LYS A 322 20.20 3.34 18.54
N TRP A 323 20.21 2.50 19.57
CA TRP A 323 20.68 2.84 20.92
C TRP A 323 21.14 1.60 21.70
N SER A 324 21.88 1.81 22.78
CA SER A 324 22.37 0.77 23.68
C SER A 324 21.72 0.87 25.06
N GLU A 325 21.35 -0.27 25.62
CA GLU A 325 20.89 -0.43 27.00
C GLU A 325 21.92 -1.21 27.82
N LEU A 326 22.08 -0.81 29.09
CA LEU A 326 23.10 -1.36 29.99
C LEU A 326 22.64 -2.67 30.63
N GLU A 327 21.38 -2.72 31.11
CA GLU A 327 20.87 -3.87 31.85
C GLU A 327 19.39 -4.14 31.50
N PRO A 328 19.07 -5.31 30.90
CA PRO A 328 20.01 -6.26 30.31
C PRO A 328 20.75 -5.64 29.11
N PHE A 329 22.02 -6.04 28.89
CA PHE A 329 22.81 -5.53 27.76
C PHE A 329 22.13 -5.83 26.42
N LYS A 330 21.78 -4.76 25.68
CA LYS A 330 21.20 -4.86 24.33
C LYS A 330 21.57 -3.69 23.44
N GLU A 331 21.91 -3.98 22.20
CA GLU A 331 21.97 -3.01 21.10
C GLU A 331 20.64 -3.05 20.33
N TRP A 332 19.81 -2.05 20.53
CA TRP A 332 18.51 -1.95 19.88
C TRP A 332 18.60 -1.21 18.56
N THR A 333 17.87 -1.73 17.57
CA THR A 333 17.60 -1.05 16.31
C THR A 333 16.09 -1.06 16.08
N LYS A 334 15.50 0.11 15.84
CA LYS A 334 14.06 0.29 15.65
C LYS A 334 13.82 1.07 14.37
N ALA A 335 12.81 0.68 13.60
CA ALA A 335 12.21 1.53 12.58
C ALA A 335 10.79 1.90 13.00
N GLU A 336 10.40 3.14 12.76
CA GLU A 336 9.03 3.60 12.96
C GLU A 336 8.58 4.58 11.86
N ALA A 337 7.29 4.58 11.60
CA ALA A 337 6.61 5.43 10.65
C ALA A 337 5.21 5.78 11.17
N ASN A 338 4.89 7.07 11.22
CA ASN A 338 3.52 7.54 11.39
C ASN A 338 2.98 7.82 9.99
N ALA A 339 2.42 6.80 9.34
CA ALA A 339 1.96 6.93 7.96
C ALA A 339 0.91 5.86 7.58
N ILE A 340 0.10 6.19 6.58
CA ILE A 340 -0.91 5.30 5.98
C ILE A 340 -1.02 5.57 4.48
N PRO A 341 -1.18 4.55 3.62
CA PRO A 341 -1.53 4.76 2.23
C PRO A 341 -2.98 5.26 2.11
N VAL A 342 -3.19 6.27 1.29
CA VAL A 342 -4.51 6.85 1.01
C VAL A 342 -4.71 6.93 -0.49
N VAL A 343 -5.88 6.47 -0.97
CA VAL A 343 -6.30 6.58 -2.37
C VAL A 343 -6.77 8.02 -2.60
N ASN A 344 -6.25 8.67 -3.64
CA ASN A 344 -6.51 10.09 -3.89
C ASN A 344 -7.88 10.35 -4.55
N ASP A 345 -8.37 9.37 -5.32
CA ASP A 345 -9.64 9.44 -6.04
C ASP A 345 -10.31 8.07 -6.05
N PRO A 346 -10.95 7.67 -4.94
CA PRO A 346 -11.55 6.34 -4.84
C PRO A 346 -12.81 6.20 -5.72
N ASP A 347 -13.46 7.32 -6.08
CA ASP A 347 -14.62 7.37 -6.97
C ASP A 347 -14.28 6.96 -8.41
N ALA A 348 -13.04 7.21 -8.85
CA ALA A 348 -12.51 6.81 -10.15
C ALA A 348 -11.89 5.39 -10.17
N MET A 349 -11.84 4.70 -9.03
CA MET A 349 -11.27 3.36 -8.93
C MET A 349 -12.37 2.30 -9.10
N PHE A 350 -12.10 1.29 -9.94
CA PHE A 350 -12.97 0.12 -10.07
C PHE A 350 -12.18 -1.14 -9.76
N ILE A 351 -12.85 -2.12 -9.15
CA ILE A 351 -12.27 -3.44 -8.92
C ILE A 351 -13.26 -4.49 -9.38
N MET A 352 -12.76 -5.47 -10.13
CA MET A 352 -13.52 -6.63 -10.57
C MET A 352 -13.05 -7.90 -9.87
N LYS A 353 -14.02 -8.69 -9.40
CA LYS A 353 -13.83 -10.08 -9.02
C LYS A 353 -13.92 -10.98 -10.24
N VAL A 354 -12.90 -11.80 -10.46
CA VAL A 354 -12.85 -12.67 -11.66
C VAL A 354 -13.20 -14.14 -11.39
N ASP A 355 -13.81 -14.43 -10.23
CA ASP A 355 -14.32 -15.76 -9.88
C ASP A 355 -15.82 -15.94 -10.12
N GLY A 356 -16.49 -14.95 -10.70
CA GLY A 356 -17.95 -14.97 -10.85
C GLY A 356 -18.73 -14.89 -9.54
N LYS A 357 -18.07 -14.60 -8.41
CA LYS A 357 -18.72 -14.50 -7.10
C LYS A 357 -19.06 -13.06 -6.75
N ASP A 358 -20.14 -12.90 -6.01
CA ASP A 358 -20.50 -11.61 -5.41
C ASP A 358 -19.43 -11.11 -4.44
N TRP A 359 -19.40 -9.79 -4.27
CA TRP A 359 -18.62 -9.15 -3.23
C TRP A 359 -19.14 -9.55 -1.86
N ASN A 360 -18.23 -9.74 -0.90
CA ASN A 360 -18.63 -10.08 0.45
C ASN A 360 -19.18 -8.81 1.13
N ALA A 361 -20.35 -8.91 1.75
CA ALA A 361 -20.95 -7.78 2.47
C ALA A 361 -20.04 -7.23 3.58
N SER A 362 -19.13 -8.05 4.12
CA SER A 362 -18.12 -7.60 5.10
C SER A 362 -16.95 -6.82 4.49
N GLU A 363 -16.83 -6.75 3.17
CA GLU A 363 -15.84 -5.91 2.47
C GLU A 363 -16.51 -4.57 2.12
N ASP A 364 -16.83 -3.77 3.15
CA ASP A 364 -17.41 -2.45 2.91
C ASP A 364 -16.33 -1.48 2.39
N THR A 365 -16.36 -1.24 1.09
CA THR A 365 -15.34 -0.42 0.43
C THR A 365 -15.52 1.08 0.68
N GLU A 366 -16.69 1.50 1.15
CA GLU A 366 -17.04 2.90 1.46
C GLU A 366 -16.82 3.24 2.94
N GLY A 367 -16.89 2.26 3.84
CA GLY A 367 -16.75 2.47 5.29
C GLY A 367 -15.33 2.78 5.72
N THR A 368 -15.05 4.05 6.08
CA THR A 368 -13.71 4.50 6.50
C THR A 368 -13.63 5.10 7.91
N ASP A 369 -14.73 5.65 8.44
CA ASP A 369 -14.66 6.66 9.51
C ASP A 369 -15.15 6.18 10.91
N ASP A 370 -15.87 5.05 11.00
CA ASP A 370 -16.50 4.57 12.26
C ASP A 370 -15.95 3.24 12.79
N ILE A 371 -14.72 2.85 12.42
CA ILE A 371 -14.19 1.53 12.80
C ILE A 371 -13.28 1.65 14.03
N PRO A 372 -13.77 1.35 15.25
CA PRO A 372 -12.93 1.36 16.44
C PRO A 372 -11.76 0.39 16.27
N ALA A 373 -10.55 0.92 16.42
CA ALA A 373 -9.35 0.11 16.53
C ALA A 373 -9.34 -0.54 17.92
N THR A 374 -9.26 -1.88 17.97
CA THR A 374 -9.12 -2.59 19.23
C THR A 374 -7.67 -3.04 19.42
N PHE A 375 -7.14 -2.83 20.62
CA PHE A 375 -5.85 -3.40 21.01
C PHE A 375 -6.11 -4.55 21.97
N LEU A 376 -5.76 -5.78 21.57
CA LEU A 376 -5.96 -6.99 22.39
C LEU A 376 -7.40 -7.20 22.88
N GLY A 377 -8.41 -6.66 22.18
CA GLY A 377 -9.82 -6.81 22.53
C GLY A 377 -10.41 -5.66 23.34
N GLU A 378 -9.63 -4.62 23.67
CA GLU A 378 -10.13 -3.38 24.27
C GLU A 378 -10.28 -2.30 23.19
N THR A 379 -11.44 -1.63 23.16
CA THR A 379 -11.69 -0.44 22.34
C THR A 379 -10.70 0.64 22.76
N ILE A 380 -9.92 1.18 21.83
CA ILE A 380 -9.14 2.39 22.08
C ILE A 380 -10.13 3.55 21.96
N GLU A 381 -10.62 4.05 23.09
CA GLU A 381 -11.41 5.28 23.12
C GLU A 381 -10.56 6.43 22.57
N PRO A 382 -11.12 7.33 21.74
CA PRO A 382 -10.42 8.53 21.31
C PRO A 382 -10.01 9.34 22.56
N GLU A 383 -8.74 9.78 22.63
CA GLU A 383 -8.29 10.69 23.68
C GLU A 383 -9.18 11.95 23.65
N ASP A 384 -10.05 12.09 24.65
CA ASP A 384 -10.86 13.28 24.87
C ASP A 384 -9.92 14.47 25.09
N GLN A 385 -9.74 15.31 24.07
CA GLN A 385 -9.07 16.60 24.19
C GLN A 385 -10.04 17.70 24.62
N THR A 386 -11.13 17.36 25.30
CA THR A 386 -11.91 18.36 26.03
C THR A 386 -11.12 18.74 27.28
N ILE A 387 -10.44 19.88 27.20
CA ILE A 387 -10.02 20.63 28.39
C ILE A 387 -11.32 20.95 29.14
N GLN A 388 -11.58 20.24 30.23
CA GLN A 388 -12.57 20.69 31.21
C GLN A 388 -11.95 21.90 31.90
N ASP A 389 -12.36 23.09 31.48
CA ASP A 389 -12.15 24.29 32.28
C ASP A 389 -12.87 24.06 33.61
N THR A 390 -12.11 23.84 34.68
CA THR A 390 -12.66 23.95 36.03
C THR A 390 -12.97 25.43 36.27
N GLU A 391 -14.20 25.83 35.99
CA GLU A 391 -14.77 27.07 36.53
C GLU A 391 -14.92 26.89 38.05
N ASN A 392 -13.87 27.26 38.78
CA ASN A 392 -14.01 27.74 40.15
C ASN A 392 -13.80 29.27 40.08
N GLY A 393 -14.91 30.00 40.10
CA GLY A 393 -14.92 31.46 40.08
C GLY A 393 -16.31 32.01 40.39
N GLU A 394 -16.64 31.96 41.69
CA GLU A 394 -17.82 32.49 42.42
C GLU A 394 -19.09 31.63 42.50
#